data_AF-A0A1G1JAX4-F1
#
_entry.id   AF-A0A1G1JAX4-F1
#
_cell.length_a   1.000
_cell.length_b   1.000
_cell.length_c   1.000
_cell.angle_alpha   90.00
_cell.angle_beta   90.00
_cell.angle_gamma   90.00
#
_symmetry.space_group_name_H-M   'P 1'
#
loop_
_entity.id
_entity.type
_entity.pdbx_description
1 polymer ?
#
loop_
_entity_poly.entity_id
_entity_poly.type
_entity_poly.pdbx_seq_one_letter_code
_entity_poly.pdbx_strand_id
1 'polypeptide(L)'
;MKAVNGEALDIIFRQARTHSYWRKEPVSGETLRAVYDLMKMGPTSANSSPARVLFIVSQEAKARLLPARRAGESRKDKNRAGYGGSCP
;
A
#
# COMPACT_ATOMS: atom_id res chain seq x y z
N MET A 1 -2.82 30.63 -4.40
CA MET A 1 -2.93 29.21 -3.97
C MET A 1 -3.41 28.40 -5.17
N LYS A 2 -2.72 27.32 -5.57
CA LYS A 2 -3.18 26.44 -6.64
C LYS A 2 -3.88 25.24 -6.04
N ALA A 3 -5.15 25.05 -6.36
CA ALA A 3 -5.87 23.85 -5.99
C ALA A 3 -5.43 22.69 -6.88
N VAL A 4 -5.46 21.47 -6.35
CA VAL A 4 -5.31 20.24 -7.12
C VAL A 4 -6.53 20.07 -8.02
N ASN A 5 -6.35 19.55 -9.24
CA ASN A 5 -7.46 19.39 -10.18
C ASN A 5 -8.48 18.33 -9.70
N GLY A 6 -9.69 18.37 -10.26
CA GLY A 6 -10.75 17.42 -9.89
C GLY A 6 -10.34 15.97 -10.13
N GLU A 7 -9.76 15.67 -11.29
CA GLU A 7 -9.35 14.31 -11.64
C GLU A 7 -8.41 13.67 -10.61
N ALA A 8 -7.40 14.38 -10.13
CA ALA A 8 -6.51 13.86 -9.10
C ALA A 8 -7.24 13.62 -7.76
N LEU A 9 -8.23 14.45 -7.40
CA LEU A 9 -9.06 14.21 -6.22
C LEU A 9 -9.99 12.99 -6.39
N ASP A 10 -10.43 12.70 -7.61
CA ASP A 10 -11.18 11.47 -7.91
C ASP A 10 -10.30 10.24 -7.71
N ILE A 11 -9.08 10.27 -8.26
CA ILE A 11 -8.11 9.18 -8.16
C ILE A 11 -7.69 8.91 -6.71
N ILE A 12 -7.36 9.96 -5.94
CA ILE A 12 -6.74 9.79 -4.62
C ILE A 12 -7.79 9.53 -3.52
N PHE A 13 -8.98 10.17 -3.60
CA PHE A 13 -9.92 10.18 -2.47
C PHE A 13 -11.32 9.67 -2.78
N ARG A 14 -11.95 10.12 -3.89
CA ARG A 14 -13.40 9.87 -4.10
C ARG A 14 -13.66 8.48 -4.68
N GLN A 15 -12.84 8.06 -5.64
CA GLN A 15 -12.98 6.79 -6.34
C GLN A 15 -12.01 5.71 -5.83
N ALA A 16 -11.00 6.08 -5.04
CA ALA A 16 -10.08 5.13 -4.42
C ALA A 16 -10.85 4.05 -3.61
N ARG A 17 -10.50 2.77 -3.82
CA ARG A 17 -11.05 1.62 -3.09
C ARG A 17 -9.94 0.73 -2.57
N THR A 18 -10.23 -0.06 -1.53
CA THR A 18 -9.28 -1.03 -0.99
C THR A 18 -8.93 -2.08 -2.04
N HIS A 19 -7.74 -1.98 -2.63
CA HIS A 19 -7.22 -3.02 -3.50
C HIS A 19 -6.90 -4.25 -2.67
N SER A 20 -7.77 -5.25 -2.81
CA SER A 20 -7.39 -6.58 -2.40
C SER A 20 -6.31 -7.07 -3.36
N TYR A 21 -6.46 -6.85 -4.70
CA TYR A 21 -5.78 -7.46 -5.87
C TYR A 21 -4.39 -6.91 -6.31
N TRP A 22 -3.33 -7.74 -6.26
CA TRP A 22 -1.92 -7.38 -6.55
C TRP A 22 -1.29 -8.24 -7.66
N ARG A 23 -0.50 -7.54 -8.46
CA ARG A 23 0.39 -8.06 -9.50
C ARG A 23 1.63 -8.74 -8.88
N LYS A 24 2.31 -9.62 -9.62
CA LYS A 24 3.53 -10.30 -9.14
C LYS A 24 4.78 -9.42 -9.26
N GLU A 25 4.65 -8.33 -10.00
CA GLU A 25 5.70 -7.37 -10.28
C GLU A 25 6.13 -6.66 -9.00
N PRO A 26 7.43 -6.67 -8.66
CA PRO A 26 7.92 -5.98 -7.48
C PRO A 26 7.85 -4.47 -7.67
N VAL A 27 7.57 -3.75 -6.59
CA VAL A 27 7.71 -2.28 -6.55
C VAL A 27 9.17 -1.93 -6.31
N SER A 28 9.71 -0.98 -7.07
CA SER A 28 11.09 -0.55 -6.92
C SER A 28 11.34 0.10 -5.55
N GLY A 29 12.58 -0.01 -5.04
CA GLY A 29 12.96 0.66 -3.80
C GLY A 29 12.90 2.19 -3.89
N GLU A 30 13.07 2.75 -5.08
CA GLU A 30 12.94 4.19 -5.33
C GLU A 30 11.50 4.65 -5.18
N THR A 31 10.55 3.92 -5.76
CA THR A 31 9.12 4.21 -5.63
C THR A 31 8.68 4.12 -4.16
N LEU A 32 9.15 3.12 -3.41
CA LEU A 32 8.83 3.01 -1.98
C LEU A 32 9.34 4.21 -1.18
N ARG A 33 10.55 4.69 -1.48
CA ARG A 33 11.10 5.91 -0.85
C ARG A 33 10.30 7.16 -1.23
N ALA A 34 9.96 7.34 -2.49
CA ALA A 34 9.15 8.47 -2.94
C ALA A 34 7.79 8.53 -2.24
N VAL A 35 7.13 7.38 -2.04
CA VAL A 35 5.87 7.30 -1.28
C VAL A 35 6.09 7.68 0.19
N TYR A 36 7.17 7.19 0.81
CA TYR A 36 7.51 7.55 2.19
C TYR A 36 7.79 9.05 2.35
N ASP A 37 8.50 9.65 1.39
CA ASP A 37 8.83 11.08 1.41
C ASP A 37 7.60 11.97 1.33
N LEU A 38 6.55 11.54 0.63
CA LEU A 38 5.25 12.21 0.64
C LEU A 38 4.50 11.96 1.96
N MET A 39 4.45 10.70 2.41
CA MET A 39 3.70 10.29 3.61
C MET A 39 4.21 11.00 4.87
N LYS A 40 5.53 11.14 5.04
CA LYS A 40 6.15 11.75 6.24
C LYS A 40 5.81 13.23 6.42
N MET A 41 5.36 13.90 5.36
CA MET A 41 4.94 15.31 5.40
C MET A 41 3.52 15.49 6.00
N GLY A 42 2.81 14.39 6.27
CA GLY A 42 1.51 14.43 6.90
C GLY A 42 1.59 15.02 8.32
N PRO A 43 0.67 15.94 8.70
CA PRO A 43 0.68 16.51 10.04
C PRO A 43 0.41 15.41 11.09
N THR A 44 1.13 15.48 12.20
CA THR A 44 0.94 14.58 13.34
C THR A 44 0.65 15.38 14.61
N SER A 45 0.06 14.74 15.62
CA SER A 45 -0.17 15.40 16.92
C SER A 45 1.15 15.94 17.47
N ALA A 46 1.15 17.22 17.86
CA ALA A 46 2.33 17.97 18.30
C ALA A 46 3.54 17.89 17.33
N ASN A 47 3.31 17.61 16.05
CA ASN A 47 4.34 17.35 15.04
C ASN A 47 5.35 16.25 15.45
N SER A 48 4.95 15.34 16.34
CA SER A 48 5.84 14.35 16.97
C SER A 48 6.38 13.28 16.03
N SER A 49 5.76 13.08 14.86
CA SER A 49 6.21 12.15 13.82
C SER A 49 6.57 10.73 14.35
N PRO A 50 5.68 10.06 15.11
CA PRO A 50 6.02 8.83 15.82
C PRO A 50 6.08 7.58 14.91
N ALA A 51 5.63 7.69 13.66
CA ALA A 51 5.55 6.56 12.74
C ALA A 51 6.91 5.88 12.55
N ARG A 52 6.90 4.54 12.52
CA ARG A 52 8.05 3.69 12.18
C ARG A 52 7.60 2.75 11.07
N VAL A 53 8.22 2.84 9.90
CA VAL A 53 7.81 2.11 8.70
C VAL A 53 8.93 1.16 8.29
N LEU A 54 8.58 -0.12 8.13
CA LEU A 54 9.47 -1.15 7.60
C LEU A 54 8.88 -1.72 6.30
N PHE A 55 9.63 -1.59 5.21
CA PHE A 55 9.24 -2.17 3.92
C PHE A 55 9.69 -3.63 3.83
N ILE A 56 8.73 -4.56 3.71
CA ILE A 56 8.98 -6.00 3.61
C ILE A 56 8.84 -6.44 2.15
N VAL A 57 9.98 -6.62 1.47
CA VAL A 57 10.01 -6.93 0.03
C VAL A 57 10.29 -8.42 -0.24
N SER A 58 11.22 -9.02 0.52
CA SER A 58 11.68 -10.40 0.31
C SER A 58 10.64 -11.45 0.71
N GLN A 59 10.72 -12.64 0.10
CA GLN A 59 9.79 -13.73 0.38
C GLN A 59 9.96 -14.28 1.79
N GLU A 60 11.20 -14.37 2.28
CA GLU A 60 11.56 -14.85 3.60
C GLU A 60 10.99 -13.92 4.68
N ALA A 61 11.13 -12.61 4.48
CA ALA A 61 10.60 -11.62 5.41
C ALA A 61 9.06 -11.61 5.40
N LYS A 62 8.41 -11.81 4.24
CA LYS A 62 6.95 -12.02 4.15
C LYS A 62 6.51 -13.28 4.88
N ALA A 63 7.24 -14.39 4.73
CA ALA A 63 6.93 -15.66 5.39
C ALA A 63 6.97 -15.51 6.92
N ARG A 64 7.94 -14.75 7.45
CA ARG A 64 8.04 -14.42 8.89
C ARG A 64 6.86 -13.61 9.42
N LEU A 65 6.18 -12.84 8.57
CA LEU A 65 5.02 -12.01 8.95
C LEU A 65 3.71 -12.82 8.99
N LEU A 66 3.60 -13.91 8.23
CA LEU A 66 2.36 -14.69 8.11
C LEU A 66 1.75 -15.14 9.44
N PRO A 67 2.52 -15.59 10.46
CA PRO A 67 1.96 -16.02 11.74
C PRO A 67 1.34 -14.89 12.57
N ALA A 68 1.77 -13.64 12.36
CA ALA A 68 1.28 -12.48 13.10
C ALA A 68 -0.01 -11.87 12.50
N ARG A 69 -0.51 -12.41 11.38
CA ARG A 69 -1.73 -11.92 10.73
C ARG A 69 -2.98 -12.55 11.34
N ARG A 70 -4.10 -11.84 11.24
CA ARG A 70 -5.41 -12.31 11.72
C ARG A 70 -5.82 -13.59 10.98
N ALA A 71 -6.32 -14.57 11.74
CA ALA A 71 -6.84 -15.82 11.22
C ALA A 71 -7.98 -15.55 10.23
N GLY A 72 -7.77 -15.82 8.93
CA GLY A 72 -8.71 -15.54 7.84
C GLY A 72 -8.10 -14.82 6.65
N GLU A 73 -7.02 -14.06 6.85
CA GLU A 73 -6.28 -13.42 5.74
C GLU A 73 -5.31 -14.37 5.03
N SER A 74 -4.86 -15.41 5.73
CA SER A 74 -3.88 -16.40 5.24
C SER A 74 -4.36 -17.26 4.07
N ARG A 75 -5.68 -17.40 3.86
CA ARG A 75 -6.24 -18.13 2.71
C ARG A 75 -6.23 -17.33 1.41
N LYS A 76 -6.16 -15.99 1.46
CA LYS A 76 -6.33 -15.12 0.27
C LYS A 76 -5.06 -14.98 -0.59
N ASP A 77 -3.90 -15.39 -0.08
CA ASP A 77 -2.59 -15.07 -0.69
C ASP A 77 -1.96 -16.20 -1.53
N LYS A 78 -2.50 -17.43 -1.54
CA LYS A 78 -1.77 -18.58 -2.12
C LYS A 78 -1.62 -18.59 -3.64
N ASN A 79 -2.36 -17.79 -4.40
CA ASN A 79 -2.05 -17.40 -5.79
C ASN A 79 -3.16 -16.50 -6.37
N ARG A 80 -3.12 -15.21 -6.07
CA ARG A 80 -3.66 -14.19 -6.97
C ARG A 80 -2.73 -13.98 -8.17
N ALA A 81 -2.52 -15.08 -8.86
CA ALA A 81 -1.63 -15.27 -9.98
C ALA A 81 -2.46 -15.95 -11.06
N GLY A 82 -3.45 -15.23 -11.55
CA GLY A 82 -4.43 -15.75 -12.49
C GLY A 82 -5.32 -14.59 -12.89
N TYR A 83 -5.11 -14.11 -14.11
CA TYR A 83 -6.03 -13.21 -14.79
C TYR A 83 -7.47 -13.70 -14.67
N GLY A 84 -8.41 -12.75 -14.49
CA GLY A 84 -9.83 -13.01 -14.65
C GLY A 84 -10.68 -12.30 -13.59
N GLY A 85 -11.06 -11.07 -13.87
CA GLY A 85 -12.04 -10.35 -13.07
C GLY A 85 -11.71 -8.86 -13.00
N SER A 86 -12.10 -8.14 -14.05
CA SER A 86 -12.24 -6.69 -14.03
C SER A 86 -12.95 -6.25 -12.75
N CYS A 87 -12.29 -5.43 -11.92
CA CYS A 87 -13.03 -4.55 -11.04
C CYS A 87 -13.61 -3.43 -11.92
N PRO A 88 -14.89 -3.05 -11.76
CA PRO A 88 -15.46 -1.90 -12.46
C PRO A 88 -14.71 -0.60 -12.11
#